data_AF-Q3JWQ4-F1
#
_entry.id   AF-Q3JWQ4-F1
#
_cell.length_a   1.000
_cell.length_b   1.000
_cell.length_c   1.000
_cell.angle_alpha   90.00
_cell.angle_beta   90.00
_cell.angle_gamma   90.00
#
_symmetry.space_group_name_H-M   'P 1'
#
loop_
_entity.id
_entity.type
_entity.pdbx_description
1 polymer ?
#
loop_
_entity_poly.entity_id
_entity_poly.type
_entity_poly.pdbx_seq_one_letter_code
_entity_poly.pdbx_strand_id
1 'polypeptide(L)'
;MRAIRHAFDAPANGSADVAAAGGMARSSNGPYRALGVRGGYRSGHAALHDHVAPDGLADAGDRGTSMGEFGQRGAPRLHACRSRRVRGRIAAMGAACATGDRADVTPLARGGAAPRQRFRRRGATPSDAD
;
A
#
# COMPACT_ATOMS: atom_id res chain seq x y z
N MET A 1 5.27 0.88 -7.06
CA MET A 1 5.42 1.49 -8.41
C MET A 1 5.06 0.54 -9.56
N ARG A 2 4.60 -0.70 -9.34
CA ARG A 2 4.30 -1.63 -10.45
C ARG A 2 3.13 -1.17 -11.34
N ALA A 3 2.03 -0.72 -10.74
CA ALA A 3 0.85 -0.23 -11.49
C ALA A 3 1.18 0.97 -12.40
N ILE A 4 2.02 1.90 -11.93
CA ILE A 4 2.48 3.05 -12.71
C ILE A 4 3.33 2.61 -13.90
N ARG A 5 4.24 1.63 -13.70
CA ARG A 5 5.04 1.09 -14.80
C ARG A 5 4.17 0.45 -15.88
N HIS A 6 3.18 -0.35 -15.48
CA HIS A 6 2.24 -0.93 -16.46
C HIS A 6 1.44 0.13 -17.22
N ALA A 7 0.96 1.17 -16.55
CA ALA A 7 0.25 2.27 -17.21
C ALA A 7 1.14 3.10 -18.13
N PHE A 8 2.44 3.19 -17.84
CA PHE A 8 3.42 3.83 -18.72
C PHE A 8 3.67 3.02 -20.00
N ASP A 9 3.73 1.69 -19.90
CA ASP A 9 3.96 0.81 -21.05
C ASP A 9 2.70 0.63 -21.93
N ALA A 10 1.52 0.90 -21.38
CA ALA A 10 0.22 0.64 -22.02
C ALA A 10 -0.07 1.46 -23.31
N PRO A 11 0.36 2.72 -23.47
CA PRO A 11 0.22 3.42 -24.74
C PRO A 11 1.23 2.93 -25.78
N ALA A 12 2.46 2.62 -25.36
CA ALA A 12 3.53 2.18 -26.26
C ALA A 12 3.24 0.80 -26.89
N ASN A 13 2.52 -0.06 -26.16
CA ASN A 13 2.08 -1.37 -26.66
C ASN A 13 0.67 -1.34 -27.30
N GLY A 14 0.04 -0.17 -27.41
CA GLY A 14 -1.29 0.02 -28.01
C GLY A 14 -2.45 -0.54 -27.18
N SER A 15 -2.25 -0.89 -25.91
CA SER A 15 -3.31 -1.46 -25.06
C SER A 15 -4.22 -0.41 -24.40
N ALA A 16 -3.75 0.83 -24.23
CA ALA A 16 -4.57 1.95 -23.74
C ALA A 16 -3.98 3.32 -24.10
N ASP A 17 -4.82 4.26 -24.53
CA ASP A 17 -4.40 5.66 -24.77
C ASP A 17 -4.24 6.47 -23.48
N VAL A 18 -5.08 6.17 -22.48
CA VAL A 18 -5.09 6.84 -21.16
C VAL A 18 -5.37 5.80 -20.09
N ALA A 19 -4.54 5.79 -19.04
CA ALA A 19 -4.68 4.90 -17.90
C ALA A 19 -4.57 5.64 -16.56
N ALA A 20 -5.47 5.34 -15.63
CA ALA A 20 -5.34 5.78 -14.24
C ALA A 20 -4.59 4.71 -13.44
N ALA A 21 -3.51 5.10 -12.76
CA ALA A 21 -2.67 4.19 -12.00
C ALA A 21 -2.34 4.74 -10.61
N GLY A 22 -2.29 3.84 -9.63
CA GLY A 22 -2.01 4.17 -8.24
C GLY A 22 -2.02 2.93 -7.37
N GLY A 23 -2.27 3.10 -6.08
CA GLY A 23 -2.45 2.00 -5.14
C GLY A 23 -3.35 2.44 -4.00
N MET A 24 -4.16 1.51 -3.49
CA MET A 24 -5.00 1.70 -2.31
C MET A 24 -4.72 0.56 -1.34
N ALA A 25 -4.53 0.90 -0.06
CA ALA A 25 -4.32 -0.07 1.00
C ALA A 25 -5.12 0.35 2.24
N ARG A 26 -5.69 -0.64 2.95
CA ARG A 26 -6.39 -0.42 4.22
C ARG A 26 -6.11 -1.56 5.19
N SER A 27 -5.11 -1.36 6.03
CA SER A 27 -4.67 -2.38 7.00
C SER A 27 -5.59 -2.49 8.22
N SER A 28 -6.23 -1.39 8.63
CA SER A 28 -7.11 -1.37 9.81
C SER A 28 -8.38 -2.21 9.67
N ASN A 29 -8.72 -2.63 8.46
CA ASN A 29 -9.89 -3.47 8.17
C ASN A 29 -9.48 -4.88 7.70
N GLY A 30 -8.25 -5.30 8.00
CA GLY A 30 -7.80 -6.66 7.69
C GLY A 30 -8.61 -7.69 8.48
N PRO A 31 -9.22 -8.70 7.84
CA PRO A 31 -9.98 -9.73 8.54
C PRO A 31 -9.05 -10.73 9.23
N TYR A 32 -9.54 -11.41 10.27
CA TYR A 32 -8.91 -12.62 10.78
C TYR A 32 -9.33 -13.83 9.93
N ARG A 33 -8.41 -14.77 9.70
CA ARG A 33 -8.61 -16.01 8.96
C ARG A 33 -8.57 -17.21 9.89
N ALA A 34 -9.58 -18.07 9.79
CA ALA A 34 -9.57 -19.41 10.37
C ALA A 34 -9.13 -20.42 9.29
N LEU A 35 -7.91 -20.96 9.42
CA LEU A 35 -7.34 -21.86 8.41
C LEU A 35 -7.99 -23.25 8.46
N GLY A 36 -8.66 -23.68 7.40
CA GLY A 36 -9.30 -25.01 7.34
C GLY A 36 -10.75 -25.03 7.82
N VAL A 37 -11.33 -23.89 8.22
CA VAL A 37 -12.73 -23.81 8.68
C VAL A 37 -13.74 -24.35 7.66
N ARG A 38 -13.46 -24.21 6.35
CA ARG A 38 -14.32 -24.72 5.27
C ARG A 38 -14.42 -26.25 5.25
N GLY A 39 -13.41 -26.96 5.76
CA GLY A 39 -13.41 -28.43 5.87
C GLY A 39 -13.95 -28.94 7.21
N GLY A 40 -14.22 -28.04 8.16
CA GLY A 40 -14.62 -28.36 9.53
C GLY A 40 -13.45 -28.83 10.39
N TYR A 41 -13.37 -28.32 11.63
CA TYR A 41 -12.30 -28.69 12.56
C TYR A 41 -12.54 -30.02 13.29
N ARG A 42 -13.76 -30.57 13.23
CA ARG A 42 -14.28 -31.72 14.00
C ARG A 42 -14.05 -31.61 15.51
N SER A 43 -12.80 -31.68 15.97
CA SER A 43 -12.37 -31.60 17.37
C SER A 43 -10.94 -31.08 17.45
N GLY A 44 -10.66 -30.12 18.35
CA GLY A 44 -9.32 -29.58 18.58
C GLY A 44 -9.29 -28.05 18.68
N HIS A 45 -8.15 -27.49 19.09
CA HIS A 45 -7.95 -26.05 19.15
C HIS A 45 -7.63 -25.48 17.76
N ALA A 46 -8.30 -24.40 17.39
CA ALA A 46 -8.04 -23.67 16.16
C ALA A 46 -7.59 -22.25 16.48
N ALA A 47 -6.55 -21.79 15.80
CA ALA A 47 -6.06 -20.42 15.91
C ALA A 47 -6.73 -19.51 14.87
N LEU A 48 -7.02 -18.28 15.26
CA LEU A 48 -7.40 -17.20 14.34
C LEU A 48 -6.13 -16.45 13.93
N HIS A 49 -5.88 -16.36 12.63
CA HIS A 49 -4.70 -15.72 12.07
C HIS A 49 -5.05 -14.32 11.59
N ASP A 50 -4.31 -13.30 12.02
CA ASP A 50 -4.40 -11.96 11.43
C ASP A 50 -3.96 -12.02 9.97
N HIS A 51 -4.79 -11.55 9.04
CA HIS A 51 -4.46 -11.55 7.61
C HIS A 51 -3.33 -10.57 7.25
N VAL A 52 -3.21 -9.44 7.96
CA VAL A 52 -2.25 -8.38 7.60
C VAL A 52 -0.81 -8.88 7.76
N ALA A 53 -0.58 -9.72 8.77
CA ALA A 53 0.73 -10.28 9.05
C ALA A 53 1.28 -11.12 7.88
N PRO A 54 0.68 -12.26 7.48
CA PRO A 54 1.20 -13.12 6.42
C PRO A 54 1.07 -12.52 5.01
N ASP A 55 0.13 -11.60 4.77
CA ASP A 55 -0.10 -11.02 3.44
C ASP A 55 0.77 -9.78 3.15
N GLY A 56 1.10 -9.00 4.19
CA GLY A 56 1.78 -7.71 4.01
C GLY A 56 2.98 -7.43 4.91
N LEU A 57 3.19 -8.20 5.99
CA LEU A 57 4.24 -7.93 6.99
C LEU A 57 5.21 -9.08 7.23
N ALA A 58 4.97 -10.26 6.66
CA ALA A 58 5.85 -11.42 6.74
C ALA A 58 6.65 -11.55 5.44
N ASP A 59 7.88 -12.03 5.58
CA ASP A 59 8.69 -12.39 4.42
C ASP A 59 8.09 -13.60 3.69
N ALA A 60 8.15 -13.57 2.36
CA ALA A 60 7.62 -14.62 1.50
C ALA A 60 8.56 -15.82 1.39
N GLY A 61 9.88 -15.59 1.53
CA GLY A 61 10.90 -16.63 1.47
C GLY A 61 11.05 -17.41 2.78
N ASP A 62 11.02 -16.70 3.91
CA ASP A 62 11.13 -17.25 5.26
C ASP A 62 9.83 -17.05 6.04
N ARG A 63 8.87 -17.98 5.86
CA ARG A 63 7.56 -17.93 6.51
C ARG A 63 7.72 -17.88 8.04
N GLY A 64 7.36 -16.75 8.62
CA GLY A 64 7.45 -16.49 10.06
C GLY A 64 8.39 -15.35 10.41
N THR A 65 9.30 -14.98 9.51
CA THR A 65 10.14 -13.79 9.70
C THR A 65 9.33 -12.54 9.38
N SER A 66 9.24 -11.63 10.35
CA SER A 66 8.60 -10.32 10.14
C SER A 66 9.50 -9.41 9.30
N MET A 67 8.91 -8.49 8.52
CA MET A 67 9.66 -7.47 7.79
C MET A 67 10.55 -6.61 8.72
N GLY A 68 10.17 -6.45 9.98
CA GLY A 68 10.98 -5.75 10.98
C GLY A 68 12.27 -6.50 11.30
N GLU A 69 12.18 -7.81 11.51
CA GLU A 69 13.35 -8.68 11.70
C GLU A 69 14.21 -8.75 10.44
N PHE A 70 13.60 -8.90 9.26
CA PHE A 70 14.31 -8.83 7.98
C PHE A 70 15.12 -7.53 7.85
N GLY A 71 14.52 -6.39 8.19
CA GLY A 71 15.20 -5.09 8.21
C GLY A 71 16.36 -5.02 9.20
N GLN A 72 16.28 -5.70 10.35
CA GLN A 72 17.39 -5.80 11.29
C GLN A 72 18.51 -6.72 10.77
N ARG A 73 18.17 -7.85 10.13
CA ARG A 73 19.15 -8.74 9.49
C ARG A 73 19.95 -8.02 8.39
N GLY A 74 19.35 -7.03 7.72
CA GLY A 74 20.02 -6.18 6.73
C GLY A 74 20.90 -5.05 7.32
N ALA A 75 20.71 -4.67 8.58
CA ALA A 75 21.41 -3.53 9.18
C ALA A 75 22.94 -3.67 9.32
N PRO A 76 23.51 -4.86 9.63
CA PRO A 76 24.95 -5.06 9.64
C PRO A 76 25.61 -4.82 8.29
N ARG A 77 24.93 -5.19 7.18
CA ARG A 77 25.41 -5.00 5.80
C ARG A 77 25.52 -3.53 5.40
N LEU A 78 24.78 -2.65 6.09
CA LEU A 78 24.77 -1.21 5.87
C LEU A 78 25.66 -0.45 6.86
N HIS A 79 26.39 -1.15 7.75
CA HIS A 79 27.24 -0.58 8.80
C HIS A 79 26.58 0.55 9.62
N ALA A 80 25.25 0.53 9.74
CA ALA A 80 24.49 1.61 10.36
C ALA A 80 24.22 1.29 11.84
N CYS A 81 24.99 1.91 12.73
CA CYS A 81 24.77 1.83 14.17
C CYS A 81 23.31 2.18 14.55
N ARG A 82 22.77 1.51 15.57
CA ARG A 82 21.39 1.71 16.05
C ARG A 82 21.10 3.18 16.37
N SER A 83 22.03 3.85 17.06
CA SER A 83 21.91 5.27 17.43
C SER A 83 21.72 6.18 16.22
N ARG A 84 22.47 5.92 15.13
CA ARG A 84 22.35 6.66 13.87
C ARG A 84 20.99 6.47 13.22
N ARG A 85 20.46 5.23 13.19
CA ARG A 85 19.12 4.93 12.63
C ARG A 85 18.00 5.62 13.41
N VAL A 86 18.08 5.61 14.74
CA VAL A 86 17.11 6.28 15.61
C VAL A 86 17.14 7.80 15.39
N ARG A 87 18.33 8.41 15.40
CA ARG A 87 18.50 9.85 15.15
C ARG A 87 17.92 10.26 13.79
N GLY A 88 18.24 9.52 12.73
CA GLY A 88 17.74 9.80 11.39
C GLY A 88 16.21 9.75 11.32
N ARG A 89 15.57 8.81 12.04
CA ARG A 89 14.10 8.67 12.04
C ARG A 89 13.41 9.78 12.82
N ILE A 90 14.00 10.24 13.93
CA ILE A 90 13.50 11.41 14.68
C ILE A 90 13.60 12.68 13.82
N ALA A 91 14.74 12.89 13.15
CA ALA A 91 14.94 14.04 12.28
C ALA A 91 13.95 14.06 11.10
N ALA A 92 13.77 12.90 10.45
CA ALA A 92 12.82 12.75 9.35
C ALA A 92 11.36 13.01 9.79
N MET A 93 10.98 12.53 10.98
CA MET A 93 9.65 12.80 11.55
C MET A 93 9.45 14.30 11.79
N GLY A 94 10.44 14.97 12.41
CA GLY A 94 10.39 16.41 12.64
C GLY A 94 10.23 17.21 11.34
N ALA A 95 10.99 16.85 10.31
CA ALA A 95 10.89 17.47 8.99
C ALA A 95 9.49 17.30 8.38
N ALA A 96 8.96 16.08 8.39
CA ALA A 96 7.62 15.79 7.84
C ALA A 96 6.50 16.57 8.56
N CYS A 97 6.61 16.76 9.89
CA CYS A 97 5.66 17.57 10.63
C CYS A 97 5.74 19.07 10.30
N ALA A 98 6.94 19.57 10.00
CA ALA A 98 7.16 20.99 9.72
C ALA A 98 6.75 21.40 8.30
N THR A 99 6.93 20.53 7.30
CA THR A 99 6.75 20.87 5.87
C THR A 99 5.55 20.21 5.21
N GLY A 100 4.61 19.64 5.97
CA GLY A 100 3.49 18.88 5.41
C GLY A 100 2.56 19.71 4.51
N ASP A 101 2.85 19.76 3.22
CA ASP A 101 1.96 20.25 2.18
C ASP A 101 0.80 19.25 2.01
N ARG A 102 -0.41 19.77 1.81
CA ARG A 102 -1.64 18.98 1.61
C ARG A 102 -2.27 19.23 0.24
N ALA A 103 -1.59 19.96 -0.65
CA ALA A 103 -2.12 20.30 -1.98
C ALA A 103 -2.48 19.06 -2.82
N ASP A 104 -1.77 17.94 -2.63
CA ASP A 104 -2.01 16.66 -3.28
C ASP A 104 -3.00 15.75 -2.52
N VAL A 105 -3.44 16.15 -1.33
CA VAL A 105 -4.34 15.37 -0.48
C VAL A 105 -5.79 15.70 -0.78
N THR A 106 -6.50 14.78 -1.42
CA THR A 106 -7.95 14.88 -1.56
C THR A 106 -8.63 14.46 -0.25
N PRO A 107 -9.42 15.33 0.42
CA PRO A 107 -10.09 14.97 1.67
C PRO A 107 -11.19 13.93 1.43
N LEU A 108 -11.25 12.92 2.30
CA LEU A 108 -12.30 11.90 2.30
C LEU A 108 -13.30 12.21 3.42
N ALA A 109 -14.56 12.46 3.05
CA ALA A 109 -15.65 12.62 4.01
C ALA A 109 -15.97 11.26 4.67
N ARG A 110 -16.20 11.26 5.99
CA ARG A 110 -16.71 10.07 6.69
C ARG A 110 -18.20 9.92 6.39
N GLY A 111 -18.57 8.87 5.65
CA GLY A 111 -19.97 8.49 5.42
C GLY A 111 -20.69 9.13 4.22
N GLY A 112 -19.97 9.75 3.27
CA GLY A 112 -20.56 10.38 2.08
C GLY A 112 -19.95 9.89 0.76
N ALA A 113 -20.71 10.00 -0.34
CA ALA A 113 -20.26 9.64 -1.69
C ALA A 113 -19.02 10.46 -2.10
N ALA A 114 -18.01 9.78 -2.65
CA ALA A 114 -16.77 10.42 -3.06
C ALA A 114 -17.02 11.50 -4.13
N PRO A 115 -16.29 12.62 -4.11
CA PRO A 115 -16.41 13.65 -5.13
C PRO A 115 -16.07 13.04 -6.50
N ARG A 116 -16.97 13.21 -7.47
CA ARG A 116 -16.78 12.72 -8.84
C ARG A 116 -15.66 13.52 -9.49
N GLN A 117 -14.47 12.93 -9.62
CA GLN A 117 -13.42 13.51 -10.43
C GLN A 117 -13.79 13.36 -11.92
N ARG A 118 -14.05 14.49 -12.58
CA ARG A 118 -14.26 14.53 -14.03
C ARG A 118 -12.90 14.50 -14.70
N PHE A 119 -12.54 13.37 -15.29
CA PHE A 119 -11.43 13.32 -16.23
C PHE A 119 -11.83 14.07 -17.51
N ARG A 120 -11.24 15.23 -17.74
CA ARG A 120 -11.31 15.88 -19.06
C ARG A 120 -10.28 15.19 -19.96
N ARG A 121 -10.71 14.58 -21.05
CA ARG A 121 -9.80 14.20 -22.15
C ARG A 121 -9.13 15.49 -22.64
N ARG A 122 -7.80 15.53 -22.68
CA ARG A 122 -7.11 16.56 -23.48
C ARG A 122 -7.51 16.34 -24.94
N GLY A 123 -8.17 17.33 -25.53
CA GLY A 123 -8.66 17.28 -26.91
C GLY A 123 -10.16 17.06 -27.09
N ALA A 124 -10.96 16.94 -26.02
CA ALA A 124 -12.43 16.90 -26.17
C ALA A 124 -12.95 18.28 -26.61
N THR A 125 -13.58 18.33 -27.77
CA THR A 125 -14.28 19.52 -28.25
C THR A 125 -15.68 19.59 -27.61
N PRO A 126 -16.31 20.78 -27.53
CA PRO A 126 -17.63 20.92 -26.91
C PRO A 126 -18.74 20.06 -27.53
N SER A 127 -18.52 19.49 -28.73
CA SER A 127 -19.45 18.62 -29.45
C SER A 127 -19.43 17.16 -29.03
N ASP A 128 -18.48 16.75 -28.18
CA ASP A 128 -18.32 15.34 -27.78
C ASP A 128 -19.09 15.00 -26.48
N ALA A 129 -20.07 15.81 -26.11
CA ALA A 129 -20.86 15.71 -24.90
C ALA A 129 -22.36 15.66 -25.22
N ASP A 130 -22.79 14.60 -25.90
CA ASP A 130 -24.18 14.12 -25.93
C ASP A 130 -24.31 12.85 -25.07
#